data_AF-A0A9D8R9B9-F1
#
_entry.id   AF-A0A9D8R9B9-F1
#
_cell.length_a   1.000
_cell.length_b   1.000
_cell.length_c   1.000
_cell.angle_alpha   90.00
_cell.angle_beta   90.00
_cell.angle_gamma   90.00
#
_symmetry.space_group_name_H-M   'P 1'
#
loop_
_entity.id
_entity.type
_entity.pdbx_description
1 polymer ?
#
loop_
_entity_poly.entity_id
_entity_poly.type
_entity_poly.pdbx_seq_one_letter_code
_entity_poly.pdbx_strand_id
1 'polypeptide(L)'
;DVVGLVAGEGYEIKVVPVNESDTEMTSAANSATGIKVSPYDRGGFAHKGATEGIGAYNNDGSLKANTIVVYVTKNNAKTVSADIKSSSTGTTKYTGIQQIIYGYQKGVETRPLDIRIIGTIDAADCDNFLSSSEGLQIKGKNSYSKLNITIEGIGEDAVTRGFGFLIRNAGYIEMRNFANMLCMDDAVSIDTDNEHIWIHNLDLFYGEAGGDADQAKGDGTIDLKGDSRYVTISYNHFWDSGKSSLCGMKSETGPNWITYHHNWFDHSDSRHPRIRTMSVHVYNNYYDGNSKYGVGAAFKSNAFVENNYFRGNKCPMLISQQGSDISSDPKGTFSGEDGGMIKSFGNVMVENTKYFKYVTYQQNNTQFDAYEASTRDEKVPATVVAVKGGRGYDNFDTDSSIMYEYEVDDANAVPDIVTGWLGAGRMNHGDFKWTIYKSLDTDYSVDTALKSALGSYTNSELVGIIGDENAGSGESGGDNPGSGEGGEQGTTINADVECSFLNGTPSNSLFTVTGSKGDSKGEYAVTYNGNTYNSGLKLNSSGKVTFTTSETMNMILILSKAKANSVKVDGTNMTGEEVENYYLVTVNNLQAGEHTISKGASEGLLIYIGLTKVE
;
A
#
# COMPACT_ATOMS: atom_id res chain seq x y z
N ASP A 1 15.84 2.25 -9.90
CA ASP A 1 15.36 3.62 -9.60
C ASP A 1 16.44 4.66 -9.58
N VAL A 2 16.07 5.88 -9.97
CA VAL A 2 16.87 7.09 -9.76
C VAL A 2 16.11 7.97 -8.76
N VAL A 3 16.55 7.96 -7.50
CA VAL A 3 15.86 8.65 -6.39
C VAL A 3 16.50 10.01 -6.10
N GLY A 4 15.73 10.91 -5.49
CA GLY A 4 16.20 12.26 -5.13
C GLY A 4 16.29 13.25 -6.30
N LEU A 5 15.53 13.01 -7.37
CA LEU A 5 15.39 13.97 -8.47
C LEU A 5 14.36 15.04 -8.12
N VAL A 6 14.70 16.28 -8.46
CA VAL A 6 13.75 17.40 -8.40
C VAL A 6 12.67 17.20 -9.46
N ALA A 7 11.45 17.64 -9.19
CA ALA A 7 10.39 17.61 -10.20
C ALA A 7 10.79 18.40 -11.45
N GLY A 8 10.54 17.85 -12.62
CA GLY A 8 10.93 18.46 -13.89
C GLY A 8 10.64 17.59 -15.10
N GLU A 9 10.80 18.19 -16.27
CA GLU A 9 10.65 17.53 -17.56
C GLU A 9 12.00 17.48 -18.27
N GLY A 10 12.18 16.50 -19.16
CA GLY A 10 13.36 16.42 -20.01
C GLY A 10 14.57 15.75 -19.36
N TYR A 11 14.38 14.98 -18.30
CA TYR A 11 15.44 14.11 -17.78
C TYR A 11 15.85 13.09 -18.85
N GLU A 12 17.15 12.77 -18.86
CA GLU A 12 17.73 11.73 -19.69
C GLU A 12 18.48 10.73 -18.81
N ILE A 13 18.24 9.44 -19.02
CA ILE A 13 19.06 8.37 -18.47
C ILE A 13 19.84 7.76 -19.64
N LYS A 14 21.17 7.78 -19.53
CA LYS A 14 22.07 7.15 -20.48
C LYS A 14 22.79 5.98 -19.83
N VAL A 15 22.67 4.80 -20.43
CA VAL A 15 23.38 3.59 -20.03
C VAL A 15 24.52 3.36 -21.02
N VAL A 16 25.75 3.30 -20.51
CA VAL A 16 26.94 2.98 -21.30
C VAL A 16 27.46 1.63 -20.84
N PRO A 17 27.39 0.57 -21.67
CA PRO A 17 27.93 -0.73 -21.27
C PRO A 17 29.46 -0.67 -21.20
N VAL A 18 30.05 -1.45 -20.30
CA VAL A 18 31.50 -1.69 -20.26
C VAL A 18 31.84 -3.05 -20.87
N ASN A 19 33.03 -3.19 -21.43
CA ASN A 19 33.53 -4.50 -21.88
C ASN A 19 34.17 -5.29 -20.71
N GLU A 20 34.69 -6.49 -20.99
CA GLU A 20 35.37 -7.35 -20.00
C GLU A 20 36.59 -6.72 -19.32
N SER A 21 37.09 -5.59 -19.83
CA SER A 21 38.20 -4.81 -19.27
C SER A 21 37.73 -3.51 -18.60
N ASP A 22 36.46 -3.44 -18.18
CA ASP A 22 35.80 -2.27 -17.57
C ASP A 22 35.92 -0.98 -18.40
N THR A 23 36.12 -1.10 -19.71
CA THR A 23 36.23 0.06 -20.60
C THR A 23 34.85 0.41 -21.15
N GLU A 24 34.43 1.66 -20.98
CA GLU A 24 33.16 2.17 -21.51
C GLU A 24 33.08 2.04 -23.03
N MET A 25 32.04 1.36 -23.51
CA MET A 25 31.71 1.25 -24.92
C MET A 25 30.68 2.30 -25.30
N THR A 26 31.13 3.56 -25.40
CA THR A 26 30.27 4.71 -25.72
C THR A 26 29.45 4.55 -27.01
N SER A 27 29.95 3.81 -28.00
CA SER A 27 29.23 3.49 -29.24
C SER A 27 28.06 2.54 -29.07
N ALA A 28 28.02 1.79 -27.97
CA ALA A 28 26.93 0.90 -27.60
C ALA A 28 26.01 1.50 -26.52
N ALA A 29 26.19 2.79 -26.20
CA ALA A 29 25.35 3.48 -25.24
C ALA A 29 23.91 3.59 -25.75
N ASN A 30 22.96 3.50 -24.82
CA ASN A 30 21.55 3.75 -25.07
C ASN A 30 21.02 4.81 -24.12
N SER A 31 20.11 5.65 -24.60
CA SER A 31 19.53 6.75 -23.83
C SER A 31 18.01 6.69 -23.86
N ALA A 32 17.39 6.92 -22.71
CA ALA A 32 15.99 7.28 -22.58
C ALA A 32 15.89 8.77 -22.26
N THR A 33 15.28 9.55 -23.13
CA THR A 33 15.13 11.02 -23.00
C THR A 33 13.69 11.42 -22.75
N GLY A 34 13.46 12.63 -22.25
CA GLY A 34 12.11 13.18 -22.07
C GLY A 34 11.39 12.58 -20.85
N ILE A 35 12.16 12.03 -19.90
CA ILE A 35 11.62 11.47 -18.67
C ILE A 35 11.06 12.62 -17.83
N LYS A 36 9.82 12.44 -17.36
CA LYS A 36 9.15 13.35 -16.45
C LYS A 36 9.30 12.83 -15.02
N VAL A 37 9.69 13.73 -14.12
CA VAL A 37 9.72 13.48 -12.68
C VAL A 37 8.64 14.34 -12.05
N SER A 38 7.69 13.70 -11.37
CA SER A 38 6.63 14.38 -10.62
C SER A 38 7.04 14.54 -9.15
N PRO A 39 6.64 15.63 -8.48
CA PRO A 39 6.83 15.74 -7.04
C PRO A 39 5.84 14.82 -6.31
N TYR A 40 6.24 14.30 -5.14
CA TYR A 40 5.28 13.77 -4.19
C TYR A 40 4.37 14.89 -3.65
N ASP A 41 3.10 14.56 -3.43
CA ASP A 41 2.12 15.42 -2.79
C ASP A 41 2.45 15.59 -1.30
N ARG A 42 2.71 16.83 -0.88
CA ARG A 42 3.11 17.20 0.48
C ARG A 42 1.97 17.88 1.25
N GLY A 43 0.73 17.74 0.80
CA GLY A 43 -0.46 18.29 1.45
C GLY A 43 -0.74 17.63 2.78
N GLY A 44 -0.35 18.24 3.91
CA GLY A 44 -0.63 17.66 5.22
C GLY A 44 0.05 18.35 6.38
N PHE A 45 -0.39 18.03 7.60
CA PHE A 45 0.18 18.62 8.82
C PHE A 45 1.65 18.26 9.05
N ALA A 46 2.17 17.16 8.51
CA ALA A 46 3.60 16.86 8.56
C ALA A 46 4.46 17.99 7.96
N HIS A 47 3.95 18.69 6.96
CA HIS A 47 4.69 19.75 6.26
C HIS A 47 4.37 21.17 6.78
N LYS A 48 3.36 21.32 7.65
CA LYS A 48 2.97 22.64 8.18
C LYS A 48 4.12 23.28 8.95
N GLY A 49 4.71 24.33 8.39
CA GLY A 49 5.85 25.02 9.01
C GLY A 49 7.20 24.31 8.88
N ALA A 50 7.27 23.17 8.18
CA ALA A 50 8.51 22.46 7.91
C ALA A 50 9.21 23.03 6.66
N THR A 51 10.16 23.94 6.85
CA THR A 51 10.84 24.65 5.75
C THR A 51 11.97 23.85 5.09
N GLU A 52 12.50 22.84 5.77
CA GLU A 52 13.67 22.06 5.30
C GLU A 52 13.29 20.71 4.68
N GLY A 53 12.00 20.39 4.57
CA GLY A 53 11.54 19.04 4.21
C GLY A 53 11.67 18.03 5.34
N ILE A 54 10.95 16.91 5.17
CA ILE A 54 10.82 15.83 6.15
C ILE A 54 11.83 14.72 5.81
N GLY A 55 12.38 14.06 6.82
CA GLY A 55 13.37 13.00 6.61
C GLY A 55 14.67 13.51 5.97
N ALA A 56 15.22 12.73 5.06
CA ALA A 56 16.45 12.97 4.33
C ALA A 56 16.29 13.83 3.06
N TYR A 57 15.07 14.24 2.73
CA TYR A 57 14.75 14.95 1.49
C TYR A 57 14.31 16.39 1.74
N ASN A 58 14.68 17.28 0.82
CA ASN A 58 14.20 18.66 0.77
C ASN A 58 12.75 18.71 0.26
N ASN A 59 12.10 19.86 0.44
CA ASN A 59 10.73 20.09 -0.05
C ASN A 59 10.60 20.02 -1.58
N ASP A 60 11.69 20.18 -2.33
CA ASP A 60 11.72 20.03 -3.79
C ASP A 60 11.94 18.58 -4.27
N GLY A 61 12.14 17.64 -3.35
CA GLY A 61 12.40 16.22 -3.63
C GLY A 61 13.88 15.86 -3.76
N SER A 62 14.80 16.82 -3.74
CA SER A 62 16.24 16.53 -3.75
C SER A 62 16.72 15.95 -2.42
N LEU A 63 17.73 15.09 -2.46
CA LEU A 63 18.38 14.57 -1.25
C LEU A 63 19.11 15.72 -0.53
N LYS A 64 18.97 15.80 0.80
CA LYS A 64 19.69 16.78 1.62
C LYS A 64 21.20 16.61 1.50
N ALA A 65 21.93 17.72 1.62
CA ALA A 65 23.38 17.68 1.58
C ALA A 65 23.95 16.92 2.80
N ASN A 66 25.01 16.14 2.56
CA ASN A 66 25.70 15.32 3.57
C ASN A 66 24.83 14.22 4.20
N THR A 67 23.71 13.83 3.58
CA THR A 67 22.94 12.66 4.01
C THR A 67 23.81 11.41 4.00
N ILE A 68 23.70 10.62 5.07
CA ILE A 68 24.25 9.27 5.14
C ILE A 68 23.24 8.35 4.44
N VAL A 69 23.60 7.79 3.29
CA VAL A 69 22.75 6.84 2.56
C VAL A 69 23.25 5.42 2.81
N VAL A 70 22.35 4.52 3.22
CA VAL A 70 22.68 3.12 3.51
C VAL A 70 21.75 2.21 2.71
N TYR A 71 22.31 1.40 1.81
CA TYR A 71 21.56 0.39 1.06
C TYR A 71 21.52 -0.93 1.85
N VAL A 72 20.31 -1.41 2.11
CA VAL A 72 20.03 -2.57 2.94
C VAL A 72 19.34 -3.65 2.10
N THR A 73 19.91 -4.84 2.14
CA THR A 73 19.44 -6.09 1.51
C THR A 73 19.41 -7.18 2.58
N LYS A 74 18.73 -8.30 2.31
CA LYS A 74 18.73 -9.46 3.24
C LYS A 74 20.14 -9.89 3.65
N ASN A 75 21.10 -9.79 2.74
CA ASN A 75 22.46 -10.31 2.92
C ASN A 75 23.33 -9.39 3.78
N ASN A 76 23.03 -8.09 3.82
CA ASN A 76 23.87 -7.10 4.49
C ASN A 76 23.17 -6.39 5.66
N ALA A 77 21.89 -6.63 5.95
CA ALA A 77 21.17 -5.93 7.02
C ALA A 77 21.88 -6.00 8.39
N LYS A 78 22.55 -7.12 8.72
CA LYS A 78 23.37 -7.25 9.95
C LYS A 78 24.75 -6.57 9.89
N THR A 79 25.24 -6.27 8.69
CA THR A 79 26.65 -5.95 8.45
C THR A 79 26.87 -4.59 7.79
N VAL A 80 25.83 -3.93 7.26
CA VAL A 80 25.88 -2.52 6.86
C VAL A 80 26.43 -1.67 7.99
N SER A 81 27.20 -0.64 7.67
CA SER A 81 27.81 0.20 8.69
C SER A 81 27.89 1.64 8.30
N ALA A 82 27.83 2.54 9.28
CA ALA A 82 27.97 3.97 9.10
C ALA A 82 28.76 4.60 10.24
N ASP A 83 29.56 5.61 9.91
CA ASP A 83 30.25 6.45 10.89
C ASP A 83 29.33 7.58 11.35
N ILE A 84 28.89 7.49 12.60
CA ILE A 84 27.94 8.41 13.23
C ILE A 84 28.69 9.31 14.21
N LYS A 85 28.46 10.62 14.17
CA LYS A 85 29.08 11.57 15.10
C LYS A 85 28.73 11.20 16.55
N SER A 86 29.76 10.92 17.35
CA SER A 86 29.66 10.65 18.78
C SER A 86 30.17 11.82 19.64
N SER A 87 30.88 12.77 19.02
CA SER A 87 31.24 14.08 19.57
C SER A 87 31.34 15.12 18.46
N SER A 88 31.76 16.36 18.78
CA SER A 88 31.96 17.42 17.79
C SER A 88 33.05 17.11 16.76
N THR A 89 34.01 16.24 17.09
CA THR A 89 35.15 15.90 16.23
C THR A 89 35.34 14.40 16.02
N GLY A 90 34.60 13.55 16.74
CA GLY A 90 34.73 12.10 16.70
C GLY A 90 33.50 11.42 16.12
N THR A 91 33.73 10.37 15.34
CA THR A 91 32.70 9.42 14.90
C THR A 91 32.86 8.09 15.62
N THR A 92 31.77 7.34 15.69
CA THR A 92 31.74 5.95 16.10
C THR A 92 31.10 5.16 14.97
N LYS A 93 31.75 4.08 14.56
CA LYS A 93 31.22 3.15 13.58
C LYS A 93 30.14 2.29 14.24
N TYR A 94 28.93 2.33 13.68
CA TYR A 94 27.83 1.44 14.04
C TYR A 94 27.62 0.42 12.91
N THR A 95 27.35 -0.83 13.26
CA THR A 95 27.16 -1.94 12.32
C THR A 95 25.82 -2.61 12.59
N GLY A 96 25.01 -2.77 11.55
CA GLY A 96 23.63 -3.23 11.60
C GLY A 96 22.63 -2.08 11.47
N ILE A 97 21.51 -2.34 10.79
CA ILE A 97 20.43 -1.38 10.57
C ILE A 97 19.96 -0.72 11.86
N GLN A 98 19.61 -1.50 12.89
CA GLN A 98 19.10 -0.96 14.15
C GLN A 98 20.19 -0.21 14.92
N GLN A 99 21.44 -0.69 14.91
CA GLN A 99 22.56 0.02 15.55
C GLN A 99 22.89 1.36 14.89
N ILE A 100 22.79 1.47 13.56
CA ILE A 100 22.97 2.75 12.86
C ILE A 100 21.93 3.76 13.32
N ILE A 101 20.64 3.37 13.35
CA ILE A 101 19.55 4.21 13.86
C ILE A 101 19.79 4.60 15.33
N TYR A 102 20.22 3.66 16.15
CA TYR A 102 20.55 3.91 17.56
C TYR A 102 21.65 4.96 17.75
N GLY A 103 22.61 5.06 16.83
CA GLY A 103 23.65 6.09 16.85
C GLY A 103 23.10 7.52 16.89
N TYR A 104 21.92 7.76 16.33
CA TYR A 104 21.26 9.08 16.31
C TYR A 104 20.60 9.45 17.64
N GLN A 105 20.32 8.47 18.51
CA GLN A 105 19.53 8.68 19.73
C GLN A 105 20.16 9.69 20.71
N LYS A 106 21.48 9.90 20.65
CA LYS A 106 22.17 10.88 21.50
C LYS A 106 22.04 12.33 21.03
N GLY A 107 21.52 12.57 19.82
CA GLY A 107 21.33 13.91 19.25
C GLY A 107 22.63 14.65 18.94
N VAL A 108 23.76 13.94 18.77
CA VAL A 108 25.05 14.52 18.38
C VAL A 108 25.21 14.52 16.85
N GLU A 109 24.79 13.43 16.21
CA GLU A 109 24.66 13.39 14.76
C GLU A 109 23.46 14.22 14.32
N THR A 110 23.67 15.01 13.28
CA THR A 110 22.69 15.97 12.73
C THR A 110 22.62 15.90 11.21
N ARG A 111 23.55 15.18 10.56
CA ARG A 111 23.39 14.82 9.15
C ARG A 111 22.14 13.96 9.00
N PRO A 112 21.35 14.11 7.93
CA PRO A 112 20.22 13.21 7.69
C PRO A 112 20.67 11.77 7.44
N LEU A 113 19.78 10.81 7.70
CA LEU A 113 19.97 9.40 7.39
C LEU A 113 18.90 8.94 6.40
N ASP A 114 19.32 8.25 5.35
CA ASP A 114 18.44 7.62 4.37
C ASP A 114 18.76 6.12 4.30
N ILE A 115 17.81 5.29 4.77
CA ILE A 115 17.91 3.83 4.72
C ILE A 115 17.10 3.34 3.52
N ARG A 116 17.80 2.76 2.54
CA ARG A 116 17.23 2.27 1.30
C ARG A 116 17.08 0.76 1.32
N ILE A 117 15.85 0.29 1.40
CA ILE A 117 15.51 -1.13 1.42
C ILE A 117 15.44 -1.65 -0.03
N ILE A 118 16.18 -2.72 -0.31
CA ILE A 118 16.18 -3.41 -1.60
C ILE A 118 15.72 -4.86 -1.37
N GLY A 119 14.60 -5.23 -1.98
CA GLY A 119 13.92 -6.50 -1.74
C GLY A 119 13.38 -6.63 -0.31
N THR A 120 13.06 -7.86 0.07
CA THR A 120 12.65 -8.32 1.40
C THR A 120 13.80 -8.33 2.38
N ILE A 121 13.57 -7.68 3.51
CA ILE A 121 14.31 -7.86 4.77
C ILE A 121 13.39 -8.61 5.72
N ASP A 122 13.78 -9.82 6.10
CA ASP A 122 13.09 -10.57 7.15
C ASP A 122 13.55 -10.11 8.53
N ALA A 123 12.70 -10.31 9.55
CA ALA A 123 13.07 -10.06 10.94
C ALA A 123 14.39 -10.75 11.34
N ALA A 124 14.63 -11.94 10.80
CA ALA A 124 15.84 -12.71 11.04
C ALA A 124 17.09 -12.13 10.35
N ASP A 125 16.95 -11.24 9.38
CA ASP A 125 18.04 -10.56 8.68
C ASP A 125 18.53 -9.32 9.42
N CYS A 126 17.73 -8.75 10.33
CA CYS A 126 18.13 -7.59 11.12
C CYS A 126 19.17 -7.95 12.19
N ASP A 127 20.00 -6.98 12.58
CA ASP A 127 21.02 -7.11 13.63
C ASP A 127 20.40 -7.30 15.01
N ASN A 128 19.47 -6.41 15.38
CA ASN A 128 18.63 -6.53 16.56
C ASN A 128 17.40 -5.63 16.45
N PHE A 129 16.50 -5.73 17.43
CA PHE A 129 15.39 -4.80 17.62
C PHE A 129 15.48 -4.16 18.99
N LEU A 130 15.33 -2.83 19.04
CA LEU A 130 15.23 -2.09 20.29
C LEU A 130 13.79 -1.90 20.77
N SER A 131 12.81 -2.32 19.96
CA SER A 131 11.43 -2.57 20.39
C SER A 131 11.14 -4.07 20.32
N SER A 132 10.82 -4.68 21.46
CA SER A 132 10.43 -6.10 21.49
C SER A 132 8.98 -6.34 21.09
N SER A 133 8.14 -5.30 21.02
CA SER A 133 6.76 -5.37 20.54
C SER A 133 6.69 -5.07 19.05
N GLU A 134 7.34 -3.98 18.61
CA GLU A 134 7.20 -3.51 17.23
C GLU A 134 8.29 -4.04 16.28
N GLY A 135 9.56 -4.04 16.70
CA GLY A 135 10.70 -4.22 15.80
C GLY A 135 11.69 -3.04 15.81
N LEU A 136 11.97 -2.46 14.64
CA LEU A 136 12.96 -1.39 14.49
C LEU A 136 12.53 -0.12 15.21
N GLN A 137 13.36 0.37 16.12
CA GLN A 137 13.08 1.58 16.88
C GLN A 137 13.87 2.78 16.36
N ILE A 138 13.15 3.86 16.04
CA ILE A 138 13.67 5.20 15.82
C ILE A 138 13.39 6.01 17.07
N LYS A 139 14.43 6.40 17.81
CA LYS A 139 14.27 7.11 19.07
C LYS A 139 15.15 8.34 19.19
N GLY A 140 14.55 9.47 19.53
CA GLY A 140 15.25 10.70 19.87
C GLY A 140 15.69 10.79 21.34
N LYS A 141 16.62 11.71 21.62
CA LYS A 141 17.14 11.94 22.98
C LYS A 141 16.05 12.48 23.91
N ASN A 142 15.32 13.47 23.44
CA ASN A 142 14.27 14.20 24.14
C ASN A 142 13.00 14.19 23.28
N SER A 143 11.84 14.43 23.89
CA SER A 143 10.58 14.71 23.18
C SER A 143 10.82 15.59 21.95
N TYR A 144 10.29 15.18 20.80
CA TYR A 144 10.36 15.92 19.54
C TYR A 144 11.78 16.16 18.98
N SER A 145 12.75 15.28 19.24
CA SER A 145 14.11 15.46 18.70
C SER A 145 14.12 15.35 17.18
N LYS A 146 14.49 16.42 16.47
CA LYS A 146 14.69 16.39 15.02
C LYS A 146 15.82 15.43 14.61
N LEU A 147 15.48 14.32 13.95
CA LEU A 147 16.44 13.30 13.51
C LEU A 147 16.70 13.33 11.99
N ASN A 148 15.74 13.78 11.18
CA ASN A 148 15.85 13.77 9.70
C ASN A 148 16.18 12.36 9.15
N ILE A 149 15.36 11.37 9.47
CA ILE A 149 15.55 9.99 9.02
C ILE A 149 14.49 9.64 7.99
N THR A 150 14.91 9.11 6.84
CA THR A 150 14.05 8.46 5.86
C THR A 150 14.32 6.95 5.87
N ILE A 151 13.27 6.15 5.82
CA ILE A 151 13.32 4.74 5.44
C ILE A 151 12.52 4.61 4.15
N GLU A 152 13.18 4.31 3.04
CA GLU A 152 12.54 4.18 1.73
C GLU A 152 12.82 2.83 1.08
N GLY A 153 11.83 2.27 0.39
CA GLY A 153 12.05 1.14 -0.49
C GLY A 153 12.49 1.58 -1.88
N ILE A 154 13.30 0.76 -2.51
CA ILE A 154 13.79 0.92 -3.88
C ILE A 154 13.13 -0.13 -4.77
N GLY A 155 12.59 0.30 -5.90
CA GLY A 155 11.85 -0.54 -6.82
C GLY A 155 10.42 -0.81 -6.35
N GLU A 156 9.85 -1.87 -6.89
CA GLU A 156 8.47 -2.30 -6.65
C GLU A 156 8.40 -3.48 -5.65
N ASP A 157 9.54 -4.05 -5.26
CA ASP A 157 9.67 -5.29 -4.49
C ASP A 157 10.33 -5.12 -3.10
N ALA A 158 10.50 -3.88 -2.64
CA ALA A 158 11.01 -3.60 -1.30
C ALA A 158 10.00 -3.99 -0.21
N VAL A 159 10.41 -4.86 0.71
CA VAL A 159 9.53 -5.43 1.75
C VAL A 159 10.26 -5.50 3.10
N THR A 160 9.56 -5.19 4.18
CA THR A 160 9.92 -5.61 5.54
C THR A 160 8.94 -6.68 6.01
N ARG A 161 9.44 -7.82 6.46
CA ARG A 161 8.59 -8.95 6.87
C ARG A 161 8.91 -9.47 8.27
N GLY A 162 7.88 -9.72 9.06
CA GLY A 162 8.03 -10.27 10.41
C GLY A 162 8.35 -9.23 11.49
N PHE A 163 8.37 -7.93 11.15
CA PHE A 163 8.60 -6.83 12.08
C PHE A 163 7.98 -5.53 11.56
N GLY A 164 7.70 -4.60 12.47
CA GLY A 164 7.28 -3.24 12.19
C GLY A 164 8.24 -2.20 12.79
N PHE A 165 7.73 -1.00 13.02
CA PHE A 165 8.54 0.15 13.42
C PHE A 165 7.97 0.86 14.65
N LEU A 166 8.85 1.30 15.55
CA LEU A 166 8.52 2.15 16.68
C LEU A 166 9.21 3.51 16.58
N ILE A 167 8.45 4.58 16.53
CA ILE A 167 8.95 5.96 16.50
C ILE A 167 8.67 6.63 17.84
N ARG A 168 9.73 7.01 18.58
CA ARG A 168 9.67 7.60 19.93
C ARG A 168 10.47 8.90 20.00
N ASN A 169 9.91 9.95 20.59
CA ASN A 169 10.62 11.20 20.89
C ASN A 169 11.32 11.80 19.65
N ALA A 170 10.79 11.54 18.46
CA ALA A 170 11.50 11.76 17.20
C ALA A 170 10.74 12.75 16.32
N GLY A 171 11.49 13.53 15.57
CA GLY A 171 10.98 14.52 14.64
C GLY A 171 11.58 14.40 13.25
N TYR A 172 10.80 14.80 12.24
CA TYR A 172 11.23 14.81 10.84
C TYR A 172 11.58 13.41 10.33
N ILE A 173 10.61 12.50 10.41
CA ILE A 173 10.74 11.11 9.95
C ILE A 173 9.87 10.90 8.72
N GLU A 174 10.43 10.26 7.70
CA GLU A 174 9.74 9.86 6.47
C GLU A 174 9.84 8.34 6.29
N MET A 175 8.75 7.69 5.93
CA MET A 175 8.73 6.28 5.54
C MET A 175 7.96 6.15 4.23
N ARG A 176 8.58 5.52 3.21
CA ARG A 176 7.95 5.41 1.90
C ARG A 176 8.32 4.22 1.03
N ASN A 177 7.43 3.86 0.11
CA ASN A 177 7.68 2.94 -0.99
C ASN A 177 8.17 1.54 -0.58
N PHE A 178 7.67 0.98 0.52
CA PHE A 178 7.91 -0.43 0.87
C PHE A 178 6.64 -1.10 1.36
N ALA A 179 6.59 -2.43 1.31
CA ALA A 179 5.52 -3.21 1.93
C ALA A 179 5.92 -3.62 3.34
N ASN A 180 4.96 -3.61 4.26
CA ASN A 180 5.08 -4.28 5.54
C ASN A 180 4.16 -5.52 5.56
N MET A 181 4.76 -6.68 5.78
CA MET A 181 4.08 -7.97 5.80
C MET A 181 4.30 -8.66 7.15
N LEU A 182 3.23 -9.11 7.80
CA LEU A 182 3.31 -9.91 9.02
C LEU A 182 4.10 -9.19 10.12
N CYS A 183 3.79 -7.91 10.38
CA CYS A 183 4.40 -7.19 11.51
C CYS A 183 4.13 -7.89 12.84
N MET A 184 4.96 -7.58 13.84
CA MET A 184 4.82 -8.14 15.18
C MET A 184 3.54 -7.63 15.85
N ASP A 185 3.54 -6.37 16.32
CA ASP A 185 2.36 -5.73 16.92
C ASP A 185 1.78 -4.72 15.90
N ASP A 186 2.38 -3.52 15.81
CA ASP A 186 2.03 -2.52 14.80
C ASP A 186 2.96 -2.57 13.57
N ALA A 187 2.46 -2.27 12.37
CA ALA A 187 3.33 -2.06 11.21
C ALA A 187 4.16 -0.77 11.40
N VAL A 188 3.51 0.32 11.82
CA VAL A 188 4.17 1.57 12.25
C VAL A 188 3.49 2.10 13.52
N SER A 189 4.20 2.07 14.64
CA SER A 189 3.78 2.66 15.91
C SER A 189 4.48 4.01 16.13
N ILE A 190 3.69 5.09 16.17
CA ILE A 190 4.13 6.46 16.43
C ILE A 190 3.78 6.80 17.89
N ASP A 191 4.69 6.48 18.81
CA ASP A 191 4.50 6.56 20.26
C ASP A 191 5.84 6.88 20.92
N THR A 192 6.12 8.02 21.54
CA THR A 192 5.36 9.15 22.08
C THR A 192 6.14 10.41 21.74
N ASP A 193 5.56 11.60 21.84
CA ASP A 193 6.23 12.90 21.66
C ASP A 193 6.96 13.02 20.32
N ASN A 194 6.28 12.65 19.24
CA ASN A 194 6.81 12.77 17.88
C ASN A 194 6.31 14.03 17.18
N GLU A 195 7.08 14.59 16.24
CA GLU A 195 6.61 15.69 15.40
C GLU A 195 7.07 15.62 13.95
N HIS A 196 6.26 16.10 13.00
CA HIS A 196 6.67 16.15 11.59
C HIS A 196 7.00 14.75 11.04
N ILE A 197 6.01 13.85 11.08
CA ILE A 197 6.14 12.46 10.62
C ILE A 197 5.31 12.28 9.35
N TRP A 198 5.92 11.75 8.30
CA TRP A 198 5.26 11.50 7.01
C TRP A 198 5.39 10.03 6.62
N ILE A 199 4.27 9.31 6.64
CA ILE A 199 4.19 7.89 6.29
C ILE A 199 3.37 7.78 5.01
N HIS A 200 4.00 7.39 3.91
CA HIS A 200 3.32 7.43 2.62
C HIS A 200 3.74 6.36 1.62
N ASN A 201 2.86 6.01 0.68
CA ASN A 201 3.15 5.02 -0.36
C ASN A 201 3.64 3.68 0.20
N LEU A 202 3.08 3.25 1.34
CA LEU A 202 3.32 1.92 1.89
C LEU A 202 2.19 0.97 1.50
N ASP A 203 2.54 -0.28 1.21
CA ASP A 203 1.59 -1.40 1.21
C ASP A 203 1.60 -2.05 2.60
N LEU A 204 0.45 -2.09 3.25
CA LEU A 204 0.32 -2.52 4.64
C LEU A 204 -0.62 -3.72 4.72
N PHE A 205 -0.04 -4.89 4.99
CA PHE A 205 -0.77 -6.15 5.07
C PHE A 205 -1.03 -6.57 6.52
N TYR A 206 -1.47 -7.81 6.72
CA TYR A 206 -1.71 -8.38 8.06
C TYR A 206 -0.51 -8.27 8.99
N GLY A 207 -0.80 -8.06 10.28
CA GLY A 207 0.11 -8.33 11.37
C GLY A 207 -0.06 -9.75 11.93
N GLU A 208 0.81 -10.11 12.87
CA GLU A 208 0.68 -11.34 13.65
C GLU A 208 -0.59 -11.31 14.51
N ALA A 209 -1.19 -12.49 14.70
CA ALA A 209 -2.42 -12.56 15.48
C ALA A 209 -2.12 -12.22 16.95
N GLY A 210 -2.80 -11.20 17.47
CA GLY A 210 -2.70 -10.79 18.87
C GLY A 210 -3.50 -11.67 19.83
N GLY A 211 -3.53 -11.29 21.10
CA GLY A 211 -4.23 -12.02 22.16
C GLY A 211 -5.74 -11.78 22.22
N ASP A 212 -6.22 -10.66 21.69
CA ASP A 212 -7.63 -10.28 21.70
C ASP A 212 -8.37 -10.82 20.46
N ALA A 213 -9.67 -11.07 20.59
CA ALA A 213 -10.48 -11.66 19.51
C ALA A 213 -10.57 -10.78 18.25
N ASP A 214 -10.38 -9.46 18.38
CA ASP A 214 -10.35 -8.51 17.27
C ASP A 214 -8.94 -8.29 16.70
N GLN A 215 -7.94 -9.07 17.14
CA GLN A 215 -6.54 -9.02 16.67
C GLN A 215 -6.18 -10.15 15.69
N ALA A 216 -7.16 -10.83 15.09
CA ALA A 216 -6.89 -11.96 14.18
C ALA A 216 -6.08 -11.58 12.93
N LYS A 217 -6.19 -10.32 12.49
CA LYS A 217 -5.49 -9.72 11.33
C LYS A 217 -4.28 -8.84 11.74
N GLY A 218 -3.87 -8.86 13.02
CA GLY A 218 -2.91 -7.90 13.60
C GLY A 218 -3.52 -7.03 14.70
N ASP A 219 -2.67 -6.34 15.48
CA ASP A 219 -3.12 -5.19 16.29
C ASP A 219 -3.29 -3.96 15.40
N GLY A 220 -2.56 -2.86 15.63
CA GLY A 220 -2.65 -1.66 14.81
C GLY A 220 -1.88 -1.81 13.50
N THR A 221 -2.32 -1.15 12.43
CA THR A 221 -1.47 -1.03 11.25
C THR A 221 -0.59 0.20 11.36
N ILE A 222 -1.18 1.39 11.39
CA ILE A 222 -0.47 2.64 11.72
C ILE A 222 -1.12 3.27 12.95
N ASP A 223 -0.56 3.04 14.11
CA ASP A 223 -1.05 3.62 15.38
C ASP A 223 -0.23 4.85 15.75
N LEU A 224 -0.90 5.95 16.14
CA LEU A 224 -0.25 7.17 16.61
C LEU A 224 -0.88 7.68 17.91
N LYS A 225 -0.02 7.93 18.90
CA LYS A 225 -0.42 8.16 20.29
C LYS A 225 0.59 9.03 21.03
N GLY A 226 0.20 9.45 22.24
CA GLY A 226 1.10 10.02 23.23
C GLY A 226 1.74 11.33 22.81
N ASP A 227 0.91 12.36 22.60
CA ASP A 227 1.34 13.73 22.27
C ASP A 227 2.21 13.85 21.00
N SER A 228 2.05 12.90 20.07
CA SER A 228 2.57 13.00 18.70
C SER A 228 1.72 13.98 17.89
N ARG A 229 2.37 14.90 17.16
CA ARG A 229 1.74 16.03 16.44
C ARG A 229 2.33 16.26 15.06
N TYR A 230 1.65 16.99 14.18
CA TYR A 230 2.13 17.24 12.82
C TYR A 230 2.48 15.94 12.09
N VAL A 231 1.48 15.07 11.95
CA VAL A 231 1.63 13.76 11.28
C VAL A 231 0.75 13.71 10.04
N THR A 232 1.30 13.19 8.94
CA THR A 232 0.58 12.92 7.70
C THR A 232 0.74 11.45 7.33
N ILE A 233 -0.39 10.77 7.15
CA ILE A 233 -0.48 9.39 6.66
C ILE A 233 -1.16 9.47 5.30
N SER A 234 -0.43 9.21 4.21
CA SER A 234 -0.93 9.52 2.88
C SER A 234 -0.58 8.51 1.80
N TYR A 235 -1.44 8.27 0.82
CA TYR A 235 -1.14 7.33 -0.28
C TYR A 235 -0.72 5.93 0.22
N ASN A 236 -1.15 5.48 1.39
CA ASN A 236 -0.88 4.12 1.85
C ASN A 236 -2.03 3.20 1.45
N HIS A 237 -1.72 1.95 1.12
CA HIS A 237 -2.69 0.91 0.84
C HIS A 237 -2.77 -0.04 2.03
N PHE A 238 -3.90 0.00 2.73
CA PHE A 238 -4.23 -0.91 3.83
C PHE A 238 -4.97 -2.12 3.25
N TRP A 239 -4.24 -3.22 3.09
CA TRP A 239 -4.74 -4.46 2.51
C TRP A 239 -5.42 -5.31 3.59
N ASP A 240 -6.75 -5.41 3.50
CA ASP A 240 -7.61 -6.22 4.36
C ASP A 240 -7.30 -6.10 5.87
N SER A 241 -6.78 -4.95 6.30
CA SER A 241 -6.27 -4.78 7.67
C SER A 241 -7.39 -4.79 8.72
N GLY A 242 -7.18 -5.41 9.88
CA GLY A 242 -8.22 -5.46 10.92
C GLY A 242 -8.47 -4.12 11.62
N LYS A 243 -7.40 -3.50 12.13
CA LYS A 243 -7.43 -2.24 12.88
C LYS A 243 -6.43 -1.26 12.28
N SER A 244 -6.89 -0.50 11.29
CA SER A 244 -5.99 0.27 10.41
C SER A 244 -5.23 1.37 11.15
N SER A 245 -5.90 2.20 11.97
CA SER A 245 -5.22 3.28 12.67
C SER A 245 -5.94 3.78 13.92
N LEU A 246 -5.31 3.59 15.07
CA LEU A 246 -5.63 4.36 16.27
C LEU A 246 -4.93 5.73 16.22
N CYS A 247 -5.72 6.79 16.35
CA CYS A 247 -5.25 8.17 16.37
C CYS A 247 -5.55 8.82 17.73
N GLY A 248 -4.67 8.56 18.68
CA GLY A 248 -4.69 9.12 20.02
C GLY A 248 -5.26 8.20 21.11
N MET A 249 -4.88 8.53 22.34
CA MET A 249 -5.24 7.85 23.58
C MET A 249 -6.08 8.79 24.46
N LYS A 250 -5.72 8.95 25.74
CA LYS A 250 -6.51 9.74 26.71
C LYS A 250 -5.71 10.77 27.47
N SER A 251 -4.39 10.67 27.42
CA SER A 251 -3.47 11.48 28.22
C SER A 251 -2.90 12.67 27.46
N GLU A 252 -3.20 12.78 26.17
CA GLU A 252 -2.71 13.87 25.35
C GLU A 252 -3.20 15.23 25.85
N THR A 253 -2.30 16.20 25.79
CA THR A 253 -2.43 17.47 26.50
C THR A 253 -2.94 18.61 25.62
N GLY A 254 -2.88 18.47 24.29
CA GLY A 254 -3.35 19.47 23.34
C GLY A 254 -4.00 18.87 22.10
N PRO A 255 -4.67 19.69 21.27
CA PRO A 255 -5.04 19.26 19.93
C PRO A 255 -3.75 18.97 19.15
N ASN A 256 -3.48 17.70 18.89
CA ASN A 256 -2.42 17.32 17.99
C ASN A 256 -2.99 17.22 16.57
N TRP A 257 -2.34 17.90 15.62
CA TRP A 257 -2.84 18.05 14.25
C TRP A 257 -2.35 16.93 13.35
N ILE A 258 -3.29 16.16 12.80
CA ILE A 258 -3.03 14.93 12.05
C ILE A 258 -3.77 14.96 10.71
N THR A 259 -3.17 14.39 9.67
CA THR A 259 -3.77 14.28 8.33
C THR A 259 -3.79 12.84 7.84
N TYR A 260 -4.91 12.42 7.26
CA TYR A 260 -5.03 11.22 6.45
C TYR A 260 -5.53 11.61 5.05
N HIS A 261 -4.76 11.36 4.00
CA HIS A 261 -5.25 11.62 2.63
C HIS A 261 -4.79 10.64 1.57
N HIS A 262 -5.64 10.42 0.56
CA HIS A 262 -5.34 9.52 -0.57
C HIS A 262 -4.95 8.09 -0.15
N ASN A 263 -5.28 7.68 1.06
CA ASN A 263 -5.08 6.29 1.47
C ASN A 263 -6.15 5.40 0.84
N TRP A 264 -5.78 4.17 0.51
CA TRP A 264 -6.70 3.12 0.11
C TRP A 264 -6.94 2.19 1.30
N PHE A 265 -8.15 2.24 1.84
CA PHE A 265 -8.62 1.32 2.88
C PHE A 265 -9.37 0.17 2.19
N ASP A 266 -8.61 -0.81 1.71
CA ASP A 266 -9.08 -1.89 0.84
C ASP A 266 -9.51 -3.11 1.66
N HIS A 267 -10.82 -3.23 1.85
CA HIS A 267 -11.50 -4.25 2.65
C HIS A 267 -11.03 -4.34 4.11
N SER A 268 -10.31 -3.34 4.59
CA SER A 268 -9.93 -3.23 5.99
C SER A 268 -11.17 -3.05 6.89
N ASP A 269 -11.13 -3.59 8.11
CA ASP A 269 -12.37 -3.68 8.90
C ASP A 269 -12.75 -2.35 9.56
N SER A 270 -11.80 -1.72 10.27
CA SER A 270 -12.10 -0.66 11.23
C SER A 270 -10.95 0.31 11.51
N ARG A 271 -11.27 1.41 12.21
CA ARG A 271 -10.33 2.44 12.68
C ARG A 271 -9.66 3.19 11.52
N HIS A 272 -10.44 3.97 10.76
CA HIS A 272 -9.93 4.66 9.57
C HIS A 272 -10.02 6.20 9.60
N PRO A 273 -9.44 6.90 10.60
CA PRO A 273 -8.89 6.41 11.87
C PRO A 273 -9.96 6.30 12.98
N ARG A 274 -9.61 5.65 14.10
CA ARG A 274 -10.32 5.85 15.40
C ARG A 274 -9.60 6.93 16.19
N ILE A 275 -10.27 8.06 16.39
CA ILE A 275 -9.67 9.27 16.91
C ILE A 275 -10.04 9.47 18.38
N ARG A 276 -9.07 9.86 19.18
CA ARG A 276 -9.22 10.44 20.51
C ARG A 276 -8.29 11.62 20.65
N THR A 277 -8.68 12.62 21.43
CA THR A 277 -7.91 13.84 21.81
C THR A 277 -7.37 14.72 20.66
N MET A 278 -7.18 14.18 19.46
CA MET A 278 -6.56 14.82 18.31
C MET A 278 -7.56 15.63 17.47
N SER A 279 -7.01 16.53 16.66
CA SER A 279 -7.71 17.23 15.57
C SER A 279 -7.23 16.69 14.24
N VAL A 280 -8.12 16.07 13.48
CA VAL A 280 -7.74 15.24 12.33
C VAL A 280 -8.45 15.72 11.08
N HIS A 281 -7.66 16.01 10.05
CA HIS A 281 -8.16 16.24 8.70
C HIS A 281 -8.08 14.93 7.90
N VAL A 282 -9.22 14.48 7.38
CA VAL A 282 -9.37 13.22 6.64
C VAL A 282 -9.95 13.56 5.27
N TYR A 283 -9.13 13.56 4.22
CA TYR A 283 -9.59 13.96 2.89
C TYR A 283 -9.13 13.05 1.76
N ASN A 284 -9.96 12.91 0.72
CA ASN A 284 -9.63 12.15 -0.50
C ASN A 284 -9.16 10.70 -0.27
N ASN A 285 -9.55 10.07 0.83
CA ASN A 285 -9.26 8.64 1.04
C ASN A 285 -10.31 7.79 0.32
N TYR A 286 -9.88 6.65 -0.20
CA TYR A 286 -10.76 5.64 -0.79
C TYR A 286 -11.04 4.53 0.21
N TYR A 287 -12.29 4.43 0.61
CA TYR A 287 -12.82 3.43 1.52
C TYR A 287 -13.56 2.38 0.70
N ASP A 288 -12.96 1.20 0.56
CA ASP A 288 -13.35 0.19 -0.43
C ASP A 288 -13.74 -1.11 0.27
N GLY A 289 -15.04 -1.32 0.53
CA GLY A 289 -15.53 -2.57 1.12
C GLY A 289 -15.24 -2.73 2.62
N ASN A 290 -15.22 -1.64 3.40
CA ASN A 290 -14.90 -1.74 4.83
C ASN A 290 -16.05 -2.30 5.68
N SER A 291 -15.78 -3.44 6.32
CA SER A 291 -16.77 -4.32 6.95
C SER A 291 -17.36 -3.82 8.29
N LYS A 292 -16.65 -2.97 9.04
CA LYS A 292 -17.12 -2.44 10.33
C LYS A 292 -17.40 -0.93 10.27
N TYR A 293 -16.37 -0.09 10.29
CA TYR A 293 -16.56 1.37 10.25
C TYR A 293 -15.36 2.12 9.69
N GLY A 294 -15.62 3.29 9.09
CA GLY A 294 -14.61 4.23 8.60
C GLY A 294 -14.04 5.11 9.72
N VAL A 295 -14.36 6.40 9.66
CA VAL A 295 -13.87 7.40 10.63
C VAL A 295 -14.64 7.29 11.94
N GLY A 296 -13.94 7.12 13.06
CA GLY A 296 -14.55 7.04 14.39
C GLY A 296 -14.09 8.17 15.31
N ALA A 297 -15.00 9.03 15.77
CA ALA A 297 -14.70 10.10 16.72
C ALA A 297 -15.08 9.72 18.15
N ALA A 298 -14.07 9.47 18.98
CA ALA A 298 -14.21 9.22 20.41
C ALA A 298 -13.42 10.26 21.22
N PHE A 299 -13.73 10.34 22.51
CA PHE A 299 -13.00 11.03 23.56
C PHE A 299 -12.30 12.33 23.13
N LYS A 300 -13.01 13.47 23.16
CA LYS A 300 -12.43 14.80 22.96
C LYS A 300 -11.74 15.01 21.59
N SER A 301 -12.05 14.22 20.58
CA SER A 301 -11.53 14.40 19.23
C SER A 301 -12.38 15.34 18.38
N ASN A 302 -11.76 15.90 17.33
CA ASN A 302 -12.43 16.59 16.23
C ASN A 302 -11.93 16.02 14.90
N ALA A 303 -12.86 15.68 14.00
CA ALA A 303 -12.54 15.21 12.66
C ALA A 303 -13.20 16.09 11.59
N PHE A 304 -12.41 16.62 10.66
CA PHE A 304 -12.94 17.14 9.40
C PHE A 304 -12.81 16.05 8.35
N VAL A 305 -13.93 15.55 7.85
CA VAL A 305 -13.99 14.48 6.86
C VAL A 305 -14.48 15.07 5.55
N GLU A 306 -13.56 15.27 4.60
CA GLU A 306 -13.74 16.07 3.39
C GLU A 306 -13.52 15.24 2.12
N ASN A 307 -14.46 15.25 1.17
CA ASN A 307 -14.26 14.71 -0.19
C ASN A 307 -13.70 13.27 -0.26
N ASN A 308 -14.03 12.41 0.70
CA ASN A 308 -13.65 11.00 0.64
C ASN A 308 -14.67 10.19 -0.16
N TYR A 309 -14.26 9.02 -0.66
CA TYR A 309 -15.13 8.11 -1.39
C TYR A 309 -15.33 6.80 -0.61
N PHE A 310 -16.57 6.51 -0.24
CA PHE A 310 -16.97 5.31 0.50
C PHE A 310 -17.79 4.39 -0.39
N ARG A 311 -17.26 3.20 -0.69
CA ARG A 311 -17.91 2.14 -1.46
C ARG A 311 -18.13 0.92 -0.59
N GLY A 312 -19.36 0.44 -0.48
CA GLY A 312 -19.61 -0.84 0.23
C GLY A 312 -19.38 -0.78 1.74
N ASN A 313 -19.30 0.40 2.35
CA ASN A 313 -19.06 0.54 3.78
C ASN A 313 -20.29 0.20 4.63
N LYS A 314 -20.06 -0.36 5.82
CA LYS A 314 -21.12 -0.54 6.83
C LYS A 314 -21.46 0.76 7.58
N CYS A 315 -20.46 1.43 8.15
CA CYS A 315 -20.65 2.72 8.83
C CYS A 315 -19.52 3.67 8.42
N PRO A 316 -19.71 4.57 7.43
CA PRO A 316 -18.65 5.48 6.97
C PRO A 316 -18.07 6.33 8.10
N MET A 317 -18.92 6.78 9.01
CA MET A 317 -18.56 7.63 10.14
C MET A 317 -19.31 7.19 11.39
N LEU A 318 -18.70 7.33 12.56
CA LEU A 318 -19.32 7.07 13.87
C LEU A 318 -18.85 8.08 14.92
N ILE A 319 -19.77 8.55 15.76
CA ILE A 319 -19.45 9.23 17.02
C ILE A 319 -19.77 8.29 18.17
N SER A 320 -18.85 8.18 19.13
CA SER A 320 -19.03 7.25 20.25
C SER A 320 -20.28 7.53 21.08
N GLN A 321 -21.01 6.46 21.41
CA GLN A 321 -22.18 6.44 22.30
C GLN A 321 -23.40 7.23 21.77
N GLN A 322 -23.52 7.38 20.45
CA GLN A 322 -24.67 8.00 19.80
C GLN A 322 -24.86 7.51 18.36
N GLY A 323 -25.97 7.89 17.75
CA GLY A 323 -26.22 7.66 16.32
C GLY A 323 -26.15 6.18 15.97
N SER A 324 -25.43 5.88 14.88
CA SER A 324 -25.27 4.52 14.37
C SER A 324 -24.45 3.63 15.31
N ASP A 325 -23.58 4.19 16.16
CA ASP A 325 -22.72 3.44 17.10
C ASP A 325 -23.55 2.54 18.02
N ILE A 326 -24.62 3.09 18.59
CA ILE A 326 -25.48 2.39 19.56
C ILE A 326 -26.78 1.84 18.95
N SER A 327 -26.97 2.02 17.64
CA SER A 327 -28.24 1.68 16.97
C SER A 327 -28.52 0.17 16.89
N SER A 328 -27.46 -0.65 16.87
CA SER A 328 -27.55 -2.12 16.81
C SER A 328 -27.28 -2.80 18.16
N ASP A 329 -26.40 -2.21 18.97
CA ASP A 329 -26.08 -2.69 20.32
C ASP A 329 -25.95 -1.47 21.23
N PRO A 330 -26.74 -1.36 22.31
CA PRO A 330 -26.65 -0.23 23.23
C PRO A 330 -25.28 -0.05 23.89
N LYS A 331 -24.40 -1.07 23.86
CA LYS A 331 -23.01 -0.94 24.31
C LYS A 331 -22.17 -0.05 23.39
N GLY A 332 -22.51 0.03 22.11
CA GLY A 332 -21.71 0.69 21.09
C GLY A 332 -20.56 -0.16 20.55
N THR A 333 -19.96 0.31 19.46
CA THR A 333 -18.77 -0.26 18.80
C THR A 333 -17.50 0.09 19.55
N PHE A 334 -17.45 1.28 20.16
CA PHE A 334 -16.28 1.75 20.90
C PHE A 334 -16.27 1.27 22.35
N SER A 335 -15.20 1.59 23.07
CA SER A 335 -14.96 1.17 24.46
C SER A 335 -15.75 1.97 25.52
N GLY A 336 -16.97 2.40 25.18
CA GLY A 336 -17.86 3.16 26.07
C GLY A 336 -17.43 4.60 26.37
N GLU A 337 -16.50 5.15 25.59
CA GLU A 337 -15.91 6.48 25.79
C GLU A 337 -16.91 7.59 25.44
N ASP A 338 -16.67 8.81 25.93
CA ASP A 338 -17.43 9.98 25.50
C ASP A 338 -17.25 10.23 24.00
N GLY A 339 -18.20 10.92 23.36
CA GLY A 339 -18.11 11.25 21.94
C GLY A 339 -17.04 12.30 21.64
N GLY A 340 -16.41 12.17 20.48
CA GLY A 340 -15.75 13.30 19.80
C GLY A 340 -16.76 14.06 18.94
N MET A 341 -16.29 14.76 17.91
CA MET A 341 -17.16 15.38 16.90
C MET A 341 -16.62 15.21 15.49
N ILE A 342 -17.53 15.02 14.54
CA ILE A 342 -17.24 14.91 13.10
C ILE A 342 -17.99 16.01 12.36
N LYS A 343 -17.26 16.76 11.53
CA LYS A 343 -17.79 17.60 10.46
C LYS A 343 -17.57 16.86 9.13
N SER A 344 -18.64 16.59 8.40
CA SER A 344 -18.60 16.00 7.06
C SER A 344 -18.83 17.08 6.01
N PHE A 345 -18.10 17.00 4.89
CA PHE A 345 -18.34 17.82 3.71
C PHE A 345 -17.93 17.06 2.43
N GLY A 346 -18.77 17.07 1.40
CA GLY A 346 -18.40 16.64 0.04
C GLY A 346 -18.09 15.15 -0.15
N ASN A 347 -18.34 14.30 0.86
CA ASN A 347 -18.08 12.86 0.76
C ASN A 347 -19.08 12.15 -0.15
N VAL A 348 -18.63 11.13 -0.86
CA VAL A 348 -19.46 10.25 -1.69
C VAL A 348 -19.64 8.91 -0.98
N MET A 349 -20.88 8.43 -0.89
CA MET A 349 -21.23 7.15 -0.28
C MET A 349 -22.08 6.34 -1.26
N VAL A 350 -21.54 5.23 -1.77
CA VAL A 350 -22.14 4.44 -2.86
C VAL A 350 -22.05 2.94 -2.59
N GLU A 351 -22.80 2.17 -3.38
CA GLU A 351 -22.85 0.69 -3.27
C GLU A 351 -23.14 0.22 -1.84
N ASN A 352 -23.96 0.99 -1.11
CA ASN A 352 -24.27 0.77 0.29
C ASN A 352 -24.76 -0.67 0.54
N THR A 353 -24.06 -1.39 1.42
CA THR A 353 -24.47 -2.73 1.81
C THR A 353 -25.81 -2.70 2.54
N LYS A 354 -26.46 -3.85 2.70
CA LYS A 354 -27.68 -3.96 3.53
C LYS A 354 -27.47 -3.56 5.00
N TYR A 355 -26.21 -3.43 5.44
CA TYR A 355 -25.83 -3.03 6.80
C TYR A 355 -25.44 -1.55 6.89
N PHE A 356 -25.47 -0.81 5.77
CA PHE A 356 -25.09 0.60 5.71
C PHE A 356 -25.88 1.45 6.70
N LYS A 357 -25.18 2.31 7.45
CA LYS A 357 -25.75 3.29 8.36
C LYS A 357 -24.96 4.59 8.32
N TYR A 358 -25.69 5.69 8.13
CA TYR A 358 -25.19 7.05 8.27
C TYR A 358 -26.35 7.99 8.59
N VAL A 359 -26.26 8.67 9.72
CA VAL A 359 -27.28 9.63 10.18
C VAL A 359 -26.62 10.99 10.40
N THR A 360 -27.07 12.00 9.67
CA THR A 360 -26.57 13.37 9.82
C THR A 360 -27.27 14.10 10.96
N TYR A 361 -26.63 15.13 11.52
CA TYR A 361 -27.25 16.04 12.49
C TYR A 361 -28.55 16.66 11.96
N GLN A 362 -28.59 16.99 10.67
CA GLN A 362 -29.75 17.56 9.99
C GLN A 362 -30.94 16.58 9.93
N GLN A 363 -30.67 15.27 9.87
CA GLN A 363 -31.71 14.23 9.95
C GLN A 363 -32.13 13.95 11.39
N ASN A 364 -31.17 13.96 12.33
CA ASN A 364 -31.45 13.75 13.75
C ASN A 364 -30.47 14.56 14.61
N ASN A 365 -30.96 15.65 15.21
CA ASN A 365 -30.14 16.59 15.97
C ASN A 365 -29.66 16.08 17.35
N THR A 366 -29.95 14.81 17.67
CA THR A 366 -29.53 14.16 18.92
C THR A 366 -28.71 12.90 18.64
N GLN A 367 -29.24 11.97 17.83
CA GLN A 367 -28.59 10.70 17.50
C GLN A 367 -28.06 10.75 16.06
N PHE A 368 -26.84 11.26 15.88
CA PHE A 368 -26.18 11.44 14.60
C PHE A 368 -24.72 10.95 14.62
N ASP A 369 -24.17 10.72 13.43
CA ASP A 369 -22.80 10.28 13.17
C ASP A 369 -21.88 11.42 12.72
N ALA A 370 -22.43 12.46 12.09
CA ALA A 370 -21.68 13.66 11.71
C ALA A 370 -22.60 14.89 11.57
N TYR A 371 -22.01 16.08 11.68
CA TYR A 371 -22.63 17.30 11.21
C TYR A 371 -22.31 17.47 9.71
N GLU A 372 -23.32 17.37 8.84
CA GLU A 372 -23.13 17.55 7.40
C GLU A 372 -23.13 19.05 7.08
N ALA A 373 -21.97 19.58 6.69
CA ALA A 373 -21.82 20.96 6.31
C ALA A 373 -22.33 21.19 4.88
N SER A 374 -23.01 22.31 4.64
CA SER A 374 -23.51 22.69 3.31
C SER A 374 -22.41 23.32 2.44
N THR A 375 -21.41 23.92 3.08
CA THR A 375 -20.22 24.47 2.43
C THR A 375 -18.97 24.09 3.22
N ARG A 376 -17.84 24.00 2.52
CA ARG A 376 -16.55 23.65 3.13
C ARG A 376 -16.24 24.50 4.36
N ASP A 377 -16.42 25.82 4.25
CA ASP A 377 -16.02 26.78 5.30
C ASP A 377 -17.11 27.03 6.35
N GLU A 378 -18.21 26.28 6.30
CA GLU A 378 -19.28 26.39 7.29
C GLU A 378 -18.76 26.02 8.68
N LYS A 379 -18.97 26.90 9.66
CA LYS A 379 -18.64 26.59 11.05
C LYS A 379 -19.76 25.76 11.69
N VAL A 380 -19.40 24.65 12.32
CA VAL A 380 -20.30 23.88 13.17
C VAL A 380 -20.71 24.77 14.36
N PRO A 381 -22.02 24.99 14.60
CA PRO A 381 -22.48 25.80 15.71
C PRO A 381 -22.06 25.21 17.06
N ALA A 382 -21.70 26.06 18.02
CA ALA A 382 -21.29 25.62 19.37
C ALA A 382 -22.38 24.86 20.15
N THR A 383 -23.64 24.94 19.71
CA THR A 383 -24.77 24.18 20.28
C THR A 383 -24.82 22.73 19.80
N VAL A 384 -24.09 22.38 18.73
CA VAL A 384 -23.98 21.00 18.23
C VAL A 384 -22.89 20.30 19.02
N VAL A 385 -23.30 19.33 19.84
CA VAL A 385 -22.41 18.61 20.75
C VAL A 385 -22.70 17.12 20.73
N ALA A 386 -21.68 16.32 21.04
CA ALA A 386 -21.84 14.91 21.28
C ALA A 386 -22.76 14.65 22.50
N VAL A 387 -23.61 13.63 22.39
CA VAL A 387 -24.58 13.25 23.44
C VAL A 387 -23.88 12.93 24.74
N LYS A 388 -22.82 12.12 24.66
CA LYS A 388 -22.02 11.74 25.82
C LYS A 388 -20.76 12.59 25.89
N GLY A 389 -20.55 13.26 27.02
CA GLY A 389 -19.41 14.16 27.26
C GLY A 389 -19.60 15.60 26.76
N GLY A 390 -20.60 15.89 25.92
CA GLY A 390 -20.94 17.26 25.51
C GLY A 390 -19.85 17.94 24.67
N ARG A 391 -19.01 17.18 23.97
CA ARG A 391 -17.94 17.73 23.14
C ARG A 391 -18.53 18.44 21.93
N GLY A 392 -18.18 19.71 21.72
CA GLY A 392 -18.43 20.43 20.47
C GLY A 392 -17.27 20.33 19.49
N TYR A 393 -17.53 20.74 18.25
CA TYR A 393 -16.51 20.86 17.21
C TYR A 393 -15.78 22.20 17.32
N ASP A 394 -14.45 22.20 17.29
CA ASP A 394 -13.65 23.42 17.53
C ASP A 394 -13.42 24.26 16.26
N ASN A 395 -13.85 23.78 15.09
CA ASN A 395 -13.71 24.46 13.80
C ASN A 395 -12.25 24.76 13.40
N PHE A 396 -11.31 23.89 13.80
CA PHE A 396 -9.87 24.02 13.46
C PHE A 396 -9.62 24.10 11.94
N ASP A 397 -10.46 23.45 11.15
CA ASP A 397 -10.43 23.37 9.69
C ASP A 397 -10.71 24.70 8.99
N THR A 398 -11.36 25.64 9.69
CA THR A 398 -11.65 27.00 9.19
C THR A 398 -10.62 28.03 9.63
N ASP A 399 -9.64 27.64 10.44
CA ASP A 399 -8.57 28.52 10.91
C ASP A 399 -7.33 28.41 10.02
N SER A 400 -7.13 29.39 9.14
CA SER A 400 -5.96 29.47 8.25
C SER A 400 -4.61 29.52 8.97
N SER A 401 -4.56 29.90 10.26
CA SER A 401 -3.31 29.87 11.03
C SER A 401 -2.92 28.44 11.41
N ILE A 402 -3.91 27.56 11.57
CA ILE A 402 -3.74 26.13 11.85
C ILE A 402 -3.54 25.36 10.55
N MET A 403 -4.45 25.51 9.60
CA MET A 403 -4.49 24.70 8.38
C MET A 403 -3.29 24.92 7.46
N TYR A 404 -2.85 23.85 6.80
CA TYR A 404 -1.80 23.85 5.78
C TYR A 404 -2.38 24.11 4.38
N GLU A 405 -1.50 24.37 3.42
CA GLU A 405 -1.86 24.43 2.00
C GLU A 405 -1.99 23.02 1.43
N TYR A 406 -3.07 22.76 0.71
CA TYR A 406 -3.34 21.50 0.04
C TYR A 406 -4.35 21.71 -1.08
N GLU A 407 -4.40 20.75 -2.00
CA GLU A 407 -5.41 20.66 -3.04
C GLU A 407 -6.36 19.51 -2.71
N VAL A 408 -7.63 19.69 -3.04
CA VAL A 408 -8.69 18.69 -2.82
C VAL A 408 -9.30 18.30 -4.15
N ASP A 409 -9.15 17.04 -4.53
CA ASP A 409 -9.83 16.47 -5.70
C ASP A 409 -11.34 16.29 -5.47
N ASP A 410 -12.07 16.12 -6.57
CA ASP A 410 -13.46 15.69 -6.53
C ASP A 410 -13.53 14.27 -5.94
N ALA A 411 -14.44 14.07 -4.98
CA ALA A 411 -14.60 12.78 -4.32
C ALA A 411 -14.83 11.63 -5.30
N ASN A 412 -15.53 11.84 -6.43
CA ASN A 412 -15.77 10.77 -7.42
C ASN A 412 -14.51 10.39 -8.21
N ALA A 413 -13.50 11.25 -8.28
CA ALA A 413 -12.22 10.95 -8.92
C ALA A 413 -11.27 10.18 -8.00
N VAL A 414 -11.53 10.17 -6.69
CA VAL A 414 -10.65 9.55 -5.69
C VAL A 414 -10.34 8.08 -5.99
N PRO A 415 -11.29 7.20 -6.38
CA PRO A 415 -10.96 5.82 -6.73
C PRO A 415 -9.93 5.72 -7.85
N ASP A 416 -10.09 6.47 -8.93
CA ASP A 416 -9.16 6.45 -10.08
C ASP A 416 -7.78 7.03 -9.73
N ILE A 417 -7.73 8.03 -8.85
CA ILE A 417 -6.48 8.63 -8.37
C ILE A 417 -5.74 7.65 -7.46
N VAL A 418 -6.44 7.11 -6.47
CA VAL A 418 -5.87 6.23 -5.44
C VAL A 418 -5.46 4.87 -6.01
N THR A 419 -6.20 4.34 -6.98
CA THR A 419 -5.86 3.07 -7.67
C THR A 419 -5.05 3.27 -8.95
N GLY A 420 -4.74 4.52 -9.30
CA GLY A 420 -3.94 4.85 -10.47
C GLY A 420 -2.44 4.64 -10.25
N TRP A 421 -1.66 4.72 -11.32
CA TRP A 421 -0.22 4.44 -11.35
C TRP A 421 0.63 5.14 -10.27
N LEU A 422 0.26 6.36 -9.87
CA LEU A 422 0.94 7.15 -8.83
C LEU A 422 0.18 7.18 -7.50
N GLY A 423 -0.84 6.32 -7.37
CA GLY A 423 -1.77 6.28 -6.26
C GLY A 423 -1.19 5.61 -5.02
N ALA A 424 -2.06 5.00 -4.24
CA ALA A 424 -1.70 4.41 -2.97
C ALA A 424 -0.87 3.12 -3.12
N GLY A 425 -0.06 2.84 -2.10
CA GLY A 425 0.84 1.69 -2.04
C GLY A 425 2.21 2.01 -2.63
N ARG A 426 3.03 0.96 -2.81
CA ARG A 426 4.32 1.07 -3.48
C ARG A 426 4.14 1.55 -4.92
N MET A 427 5.22 2.06 -5.52
CA MET A 427 5.30 2.37 -6.94
C MET A 427 4.72 1.21 -7.78
N ASN A 428 3.88 1.54 -8.77
CA ASN A 428 3.18 0.56 -9.62
C ASN A 428 2.35 -0.49 -8.84
N HIS A 429 1.88 -0.11 -7.64
CA HIS A 429 1.19 -0.98 -6.69
C HIS A 429 1.99 -2.24 -6.33
N GLY A 430 3.32 -2.09 -6.29
CA GLY A 430 4.26 -3.16 -5.96
C GLY A 430 4.23 -4.36 -6.90
N ASP A 431 5.04 -5.36 -6.59
CA ASP A 431 5.13 -6.62 -7.33
C ASP A 431 4.15 -7.70 -6.84
N PHE A 432 3.81 -7.68 -5.54
CA PHE A 432 2.80 -8.55 -4.94
C PHE A 432 1.39 -8.13 -5.37
N LYS A 433 0.68 -9.01 -6.08
CA LYS A 433 -0.68 -8.76 -6.57
C LYS A 433 -1.68 -9.68 -5.87
N TRP A 434 -2.74 -9.09 -5.32
CA TRP A 434 -3.86 -9.79 -4.72
C TRP A 434 -5.17 -9.12 -5.13
N THR A 435 -6.22 -9.91 -5.31
CA THR A 435 -7.55 -9.40 -5.68
C THR A 435 -8.52 -9.69 -4.53
N ILE A 436 -9.13 -8.64 -3.99
CA ILE A 436 -10.23 -8.77 -3.03
C ILE A 436 -11.53 -8.46 -3.76
N TYR A 437 -12.45 -9.41 -3.76
CA TYR A 437 -13.71 -9.30 -4.50
C TYR A 437 -14.78 -8.59 -3.68
N LYS A 438 -15.64 -7.80 -4.35
CA LYS A 438 -16.79 -7.11 -3.72
C LYS A 438 -17.74 -8.04 -2.95
N SER A 439 -17.77 -9.34 -3.26
CA SER A 439 -18.52 -10.32 -2.47
C SER A 439 -18.06 -10.41 -1.01
N LEU A 440 -16.87 -9.91 -0.71
CA LEU A 440 -16.24 -9.89 0.60
C LEU A 440 -16.39 -8.54 1.32
N ASP A 441 -17.13 -7.56 0.79
CA ASP A 441 -17.34 -6.22 1.39
C ASP A 441 -17.82 -6.25 2.87
N THR A 442 -18.46 -7.35 3.29
CA THR A 442 -18.94 -7.52 4.67
C THR A 442 -18.15 -8.54 5.47
N ASP A 443 -17.17 -9.19 4.85
CA ASP A 443 -16.29 -10.16 5.49
C ASP A 443 -15.21 -9.42 6.31
N TYR A 444 -14.89 -10.00 7.46
CA TYR A 444 -13.80 -9.55 8.33
C TYR A 444 -13.05 -10.74 8.94
N SER A 445 -13.27 -11.93 8.38
CA SER A 445 -12.44 -13.10 8.65
C SER A 445 -11.07 -12.91 8.01
N VAL A 446 -10.07 -13.64 8.51
CA VAL A 446 -8.75 -13.65 7.91
C VAL A 446 -8.85 -14.42 6.58
N ASP A 447 -8.46 -13.79 5.48
CA ASP A 447 -8.21 -14.49 4.22
C ASP A 447 -6.97 -15.36 4.40
N THR A 448 -7.21 -16.67 4.56
CA THR A 448 -6.15 -17.64 4.82
C THR A 448 -5.23 -17.81 3.61
N ALA A 449 -5.73 -17.61 2.39
CA ALA A 449 -4.94 -17.70 1.18
C ALA A 449 -4.02 -16.48 1.04
N LEU A 450 -4.52 -15.27 1.31
CA LEU A 450 -3.70 -14.07 1.38
C LEU A 450 -2.60 -14.24 2.43
N LYS A 451 -2.96 -14.63 3.66
CA LYS A 451 -2.00 -14.82 4.75
C LYS A 451 -0.90 -15.82 4.39
N SER A 452 -1.24 -16.93 3.73
CA SER A 452 -0.27 -17.91 3.24
C SER A 452 0.61 -17.36 2.10
N ALA A 453 0.06 -16.55 1.19
CA ALA A 453 0.82 -15.90 0.13
C ALA A 453 1.87 -14.92 0.70
N LEU A 454 1.50 -14.11 1.69
CA LEU A 454 2.43 -13.20 2.38
C LEU A 454 3.59 -13.94 3.06
N GLY A 455 3.29 -15.07 3.72
CA GLY A 455 4.30 -15.91 4.37
C GLY A 455 5.24 -16.63 3.40
N SER A 456 4.80 -16.87 2.17
CA SER A 456 5.58 -17.55 1.12
C SER A 456 6.20 -16.60 0.09
N TYR A 457 5.94 -15.30 0.22
CA TYR A 457 6.47 -14.29 -0.69
C TYR A 457 8.00 -14.35 -0.78
N THR A 458 8.52 -14.19 -1.98
CA THR A 458 9.95 -14.16 -2.28
C THR A 458 10.20 -13.09 -3.31
N ASN A 459 11.27 -12.31 -3.15
CA ASN A 459 11.56 -11.21 -4.07
C ASN A 459 11.92 -11.69 -5.47
N SER A 460 11.97 -10.71 -6.37
CA SER A 460 12.80 -10.78 -7.56
C SER A 460 14.29 -10.97 -7.20
N GLU A 461 15.04 -11.59 -8.12
CA GLU A 461 16.49 -11.79 -7.96
C GLU A 461 17.22 -10.45 -8.10
N LEU A 462 18.02 -10.06 -7.07
CA LEU A 462 18.82 -8.84 -7.13
C LEU A 462 19.99 -9.01 -8.11
N VAL A 463 19.93 -8.32 -9.25
CA VAL A 463 20.97 -8.38 -10.28
C VAL A 463 22.24 -7.59 -9.92
N GLY A 464 22.13 -6.53 -9.11
CA GLY A 464 23.28 -5.77 -8.61
C GLY A 464 22.96 -4.33 -8.20
N ILE A 465 23.89 -3.68 -7.50
CA ILE A 465 23.83 -2.25 -7.12
C ILE A 465 25.00 -1.54 -7.80
N ILE A 466 24.72 -0.60 -8.70
CA ILE A 466 25.76 0.17 -9.41
C ILE A 466 26.25 1.30 -8.51
N GLY A 467 27.56 1.36 -8.24
CA GLY A 467 28.21 2.47 -7.53
C GLY A 467 28.56 2.23 -6.05
N ASP A 468 28.40 1.00 -5.54
CA ASP A 468 28.94 0.58 -4.24
C ASP A 468 29.95 -0.56 -4.43
N GLU A 469 31.24 -0.26 -4.26
CA GLU A 469 32.34 -1.22 -4.38
C GLU A 469 32.28 -2.35 -3.33
N ASN A 470 31.42 -2.23 -2.31
CA ASN A 470 31.20 -3.24 -1.27
C ASN A 470 29.90 -4.05 -1.41
N ALA A 471 29.07 -3.75 -2.41
CA ALA A 471 27.83 -4.49 -2.67
C ALA A 471 28.10 -5.69 -3.61
N GLY A 472 28.90 -6.65 -3.14
CA GLY A 472 29.12 -7.89 -3.88
C GLY A 472 27.86 -8.78 -3.89
N SER A 473 27.38 -9.15 -5.08
CA SER A 473 26.47 -10.28 -5.29
C SER A 473 27.20 -11.60 -5.00
N GLY A 474 27.33 -11.93 -3.72
CA GLY A 474 28.03 -13.13 -3.26
C GLY A 474 27.15 -14.38 -3.34
N GLU A 475 26.94 -14.94 -4.53
CA GLU A 475 26.65 -16.38 -4.65
C GLU A 475 27.97 -17.14 -4.73
N SER A 476 28.33 -17.79 -3.63
CA SER A 476 29.41 -18.78 -3.62
C SER A 476 28.90 -20.05 -4.29
N GLY A 477 29.25 -20.22 -5.57
CA GLY A 477 29.15 -21.48 -6.28
C GLY A 477 29.92 -22.59 -5.55
N GLY A 478 29.21 -23.67 -5.21
CA GLY A 478 29.80 -24.94 -4.82
C GLY A 478 29.77 -25.89 -6.02
N ASP A 479 30.93 -26.14 -6.63
CA ASP A 479 31.12 -27.15 -7.67
C ASP A 479 30.92 -28.57 -7.12
N ASN A 480 30.06 -29.36 -7.78
CA ASN A 480 30.40 -30.73 -8.21
C ASN A 480 29.48 -31.19 -9.35
N PRO A 481 30.01 -31.82 -10.43
CA PRO A 481 29.23 -32.12 -11.62
C PRO A 481 28.55 -33.48 -11.51
N GLY A 482 27.22 -33.46 -11.38
CA GLY A 482 26.37 -34.63 -11.53
C GLY A 482 25.53 -34.48 -12.79
N SER A 483 25.92 -35.18 -13.86
CA SER A 483 25.12 -35.33 -15.08
C SER A 483 23.74 -35.91 -14.74
N GLY A 484 22.69 -35.11 -14.94
CA GLY A 484 21.30 -35.53 -14.89
C GLY A 484 20.48 -34.63 -15.79
N GLU A 485 19.99 -35.18 -16.90
CA GLU A 485 18.90 -34.58 -17.66
C GLU A 485 17.70 -34.37 -16.72
N GLY A 486 17.20 -33.15 -16.61
CA GLY A 486 16.07 -32.81 -15.73
C GLY A 486 15.27 -31.64 -16.30
N GLY A 487 14.00 -31.90 -16.63
CA GLY A 487 13.09 -30.95 -17.27
C GLY A 487 12.60 -29.82 -16.36
N GLU A 488 12.07 -28.79 -17.01
CA GLU A 488 11.38 -27.64 -16.40
C GLU A 488 10.25 -28.12 -15.48
N GLN A 489 10.35 -27.81 -14.17
CA GLN A 489 9.27 -28.00 -13.21
C GLN A 489 8.31 -26.82 -13.29
N GLY A 490 7.12 -27.04 -13.86
CA GLY A 490 6.02 -26.08 -13.88
C GLY A 490 5.30 -25.96 -12.53
N THR A 491 4.89 -24.74 -12.18
CA THR A 491 3.98 -24.44 -11.07
C THR A 491 2.57 -24.97 -11.36
N THR A 492 1.99 -25.71 -10.41
CA THR A 492 0.66 -26.33 -10.55
C THR A 492 -0.45 -25.48 -9.92
N ILE A 493 -1.57 -25.31 -10.62
CA ILE A 493 -2.74 -24.53 -10.22
C ILE A 493 -3.67 -25.39 -9.35
N ASN A 494 -3.97 -24.93 -8.13
CA ASN A 494 -4.77 -25.65 -7.12
C ASN A 494 -5.88 -24.79 -6.48
N ALA A 495 -6.14 -23.60 -7.02
CA ALA A 495 -7.14 -22.65 -6.57
C ALA A 495 -7.65 -21.84 -7.76
N ASP A 496 -8.69 -21.03 -7.52
CA ASP A 496 -9.21 -20.09 -8.52
C ASP A 496 -8.09 -19.18 -9.02
N VAL A 497 -7.99 -19.01 -10.34
CA VAL A 497 -6.95 -18.19 -10.96
C VAL A 497 -7.49 -17.49 -12.20
N GLU A 498 -7.07 -16.25 -12.37
CA GLU A 498 -7.37 -15.43 -13.52
C GLU A 498 -6.07 -15.02 -14.21
N CYS A 499 -6.05 -15.02 -15.54
CA CYS A 499 -4.89 -14.65 -16.34
C CYS A 499 -5.31 -13.90 -17.59
N SER A 500 -4.79 -12.69 -17.76
CA SER A 500 -4.97 -11.88 -18.98
C SER A 500 -3.71 -11.94 -19.86
N PHE A 501 -3.86 -11.64 -21.15
CA PHE A 501 -2.80 -11.80 -22.15
C PHE A 501 -2.41 -10.47 -22.83
N LEU A 502 -2.14 -9.43 -22.04
CA LEU A 502 -1.82 -8.10 -22.58
C LEU A 502 -0.55 -8.16 -23.45
N ASN A 503 -0.66 -7.71 -24.69
CA ASN A 503 0.40 -7.79 -25.70
C ASN A 503 0.99 -9.21 -25.86
N GLY A 504 0.19 -10.24 -25.60
CA GLY A 504 0.57 -11.64 -25.69
C GLY A 504 1.40 -12.18 -24.52
N THR A 505 1.62 -11.36 -23.49
CA THR A 505 2.28 -11.77 -22.24
C THR A 505 1.21 -12.17 -21.23
N PRO A 506 1.31 -13.36 -20.60
CA PRO A 506 0.40 -13.74 -19.53
C PRO A 506 0.62 -12.85 -18.31
N SER A 507 -0.45 -12.48 -17.60
CA SER A 507 -0.38 -11.61 -16.41
C SER A 507 0.16 -12.31 -15.16
N ASN A 508 0.37 -13.63 -15.21
CA ASN A 508 1.06 -14.40 -14.17
C ASN A 508 1.81 -15.59 -14.80
N SER A 509 2.73 -16.19 -14.04
CA SER A 509 3.61 -17.29 -14.48
C SER A 509 2.97 -18.68 -14.47
N LEU A 510 1.70 -18.81 -14.07
CA LEU A 510 0.98 -20.09 -14.04
C LEU A 510 0.60 -20.57 -15.46
N PHE A 511 0.65 -19.67 -16.44
CA PHE A 511 0.38 -19.94 -17.84
C PHE A 511 1.62 -19.63 -18.67
N THR A 512 2.10 -20.62 -19.42
CA THR A 512 3.27 -20.47 -20.30
C THR A 512 2.79 -20.25 -21.73
N VAL A 513 3.21 -19.14 -22.34
CA VAL A 513 2.94 -18.83 -23.75
C VAL A 513 4.14 -19.22 -24.60
N THR A 514 3.90 -19.92 -25.71
CA THR A 514 4.96 -20.22 -26.68
C THR A 514 4.48 -20.06 -28.12
N GLY A 515 5.42 -19.76 -29.01
CA GLY A 515 5.24 -19.79 -30.47
C GLY A 515 4.34 -18.70 -31.07
N SER A 516 3.93 -17.68 -30.31
CA SER A 516 3.25 -16.51 -30.88
C SER A 516 3.55 -15.23 -30.09
N LYS A 517 3.25 -14.07 -30.68
CA LYS A 517 3.38 -12.74 -30.08
C LYS A 517 2.00 -12.13 -29.87
N GLY A 518 1.91 -11.08 -29.05
CA GLY A 518 0.69 -10.30 -28.95
C GLY A 518 0.25 -9.66 -30.25
N ASP A 519 -1.04 -9.36 -30.34
CA ASP A 519 -1.62 -8.51 -31.39
C ASP A 519 -2.45 -7.40 -30.72
N SER A 520 -2.31 -6.18 -31.22
CA SER A 520 -2.95 -4.98 -30.65
C SER A 520 -3.48 -4.07 -31.76
N LYS A 521 -4.80 -3.82 -31.71
CA LYS A 521 -5.52 -2.89 -32.60
C LYS A 521 -6.74 -2.37 -31.86
N GLY A 522 -7.18 -1.15 -32.18
CA GLY A 522 -8.36 -0.55 -31.55
C GLY A 522 -9.63 -1.40 -31.69
N GLU A 523 -9.77 -2.16 -32.78
CA GLU A 523 -10.91 -3.08 -32.99
C GLU A 523 -10.87 -4.33 -32.09
N TYR A 524 -9.74 -4.61 -31.42
CA TYR A 524 -9.57 -5.78 -30.57
C TYR A 524 -10.05 -5.56 -29.13
N ALA A 525 -10.46 -4.34 -28.79
CA ALA A 525 -10.87 -3.96 -27.45
C ALA A 525 -11.99 -4.86 -26.92
N VAL A 526 -11.73 -5.50 -25.78
CA VAL A 526 -12.71 -6.29 -25.03
C VAL A 526 -12.89 -5.66 -23.66
N THR A 527 -14.15 -5.50 -23.23
CA THR A 527 -14.47 -5.06 -21.88
C THR A 527 -15.03 -6.25 -21.12
N TYR A 528 -14.29 -6.69 -20.10
CA TYR A 528 -14.66 -7.85 -19.30
C TYR A 528 -14.33 -7.56 -17.84
N ASN A 529 -15.27 -7.85 -16.94
CA ASN A 529 -15.16 -7.55 -15.50
C ASN A 529 -14.76 -6.10 -15.18
N GLY A 530 -15.29 -5.12 -15.93
CA GLY A 530 -14.98 -3.70 -15.76
C GLY A 530 -13.63 -3.24 -16.32
N ASN A 531 -12.78 -4.17 -16.77
CA ASN A 531 -11.49 -3.88 -17.38
C ASN A 531 -11.59 -3.84 -18.91
N THR A 532 -10.88 -2.89 -19.54
CA THR A 532 -10.79 -2.80 -21.01
C THR A 532 -9.42 -3.28 -21.49
N TYR A 533 -9.42 -4.39 -22.23
CA TYR A 533 -8.23 -5.02 -22.80
C TYR A 533 -8.08 -4.65 -24.28
N ASN A 534 -7.04 -3.88 -24.62
CA ASN A 534 -6.79 -3.40 -25.99
C ASN A 534 -5.84 -4.29 -26.81
N SER A 535 -5.42 -5.42 -26.24
CA SER A 535 -4.52 -6.39 -26.87
C SER A 535 -4.70 -7.78 -26.25
N GLY A 536 -4.22 -8.80 -26.94
CA GLY A 536 -4.34 -10.19 -26.50
C GLY A 536 -3.25 -11.10 -27.07
N LEU A 537 -3.29 -12.37 -26.68
CA LEU A 537 -2.46 -13.42 -27.27
C LEU A 537 -3.05 -13.90 -28.59
N LYS A 538 -2.26 -13.80 -29.65
CA LYS A 538 -2.62 -14.30 -30.96
C LYS A 538 -2.50 -15.83 -31.02
N LEU A 539 -3.62 -16.54 -31.17
CA LEU A 539 -3.67 -17.99 -31.35
C LEU A 539 -3.59 -18.36 -32.84
N ASN A 540 -2.36 -18.38 -33.38
CA ASN A 540 -2.06 -18.82 -34.75
C ASN A 540 -1.56 -20.28 -34.78
N SER A 541 -0.96 -20.76 -35.88
CA SER A 541 -0.50 -22.15 -36.00
C SER A 541 0.61 -22.55 -35.02
N SER A 542 1.31 -21.59 -34.42
CA SER A 542 2.42 -21.82 -33.48
C SER A 542 2.11 -21.34 -32.07
N GLY A 543 1.11 -20.47 -31.88
CA GLY A 543 0.68 -19.95 -30.58
C GLY A 543 -0.03 -20.98 -29.72
N LYS A 544 0.52 -21.23 -28.54
CA LYS A 544 -0.09 -22.10 -27.52
C LYS A 544 0.12 -21.52 -26.12
N VAL A 545 -0.85 -21.77 -25.25
CA VAL A 545 -0.77 -21.57 -23.80
C VAL A 545 -0.75 -22.95 -23.15
N THR A 546 0.15 -23.19 -22.21
CA THR A 546 0.21 -24.41 -21.41
C THR A 546 0.15 -24.09 -19.92
N PHE A 547 -0.54 -24.92 -19.16
CA PHE A 547 -0.67 -24.79 -17.71
C PHE A 547 -0.99 -26.16 -17.09
N THR A 548 -0.75 -26.34 -15.80
CA THR A 548 -1.02 -27.60 -15.09
C THR A 548 -1.95 -27.35 -13.93
N THR A 549 -3.01 -28.15 -13.77
CA THR A 549 -3.93 -28.11 -12.63
C THR A 549 -3.74 -29.34 -11.73
N SER A 550 -3.81 -29.20 -10.40
CA SER A 550 -3.76 -30.35 -9.47
C SER A 550 -5.14 -30.87 -9.08
N GLU A 551 -6.19 -30.14 -9.44
CA GLU A 551 -7.58 -30.43 -9.09
C GLU A 551 -8.48 -30.17 -10.30
N THR A 552 -9.72 -30.67 -10.24
CA THR A 552 -10.71 -30.45 -11.29
C THR A 552 -11.22 -29.00 -11.23
N MET A 553 -11.21 -28.29 -12.35
CA MET A 553 -11.59 -26.88 -12.47
C MET A 553 -12.75 -26.66 -13.45
N ASN A 554 -13.51 -25.60 -13.27
CA ASN A 554 -14.26 -24.95 -14.34
C ASN A 554 -13.38 -23.88 -14.98
N MET A 555 -13.37 -23.78 -16.30
CA MET A 555 -12.58 -22.80 -17.04
C MET A 555 -13.48 -21.91 -17.88
N ILE A 556 -13.17 -20.63 -17.92
CA ILE A 556 -13.70 -19.68 -18.91
C ILE A 556 -12.56 -19.09 -19.75
N LEU A 557 -12.83 -18.83 -21.02
CA LEU A 557 -11.92 -18.13 -21.93
C LEU A 557 -12.65 -16.96 -22.57
N ILE A 558 -12.00 -15.81 -22.63
CA ILE A 558 -12.52 -14.63 -23.31
C ILE A 558 -11.73 -14.40 -24.59
N LEU A 559 -12.43 -14.44 -25.72
CA LEU A 559 -11.86 -14.19 -27.05
C LEU A 559 -12.37 -12.85 -27.60
N SER A 560 -11.53 -12.10 -28.29
CA SER A 560 -11.97 -10.87 -28.96
C SER A 560 -12.89 -11.17 -30.14
N LYS A 561 -14.00 -10.42 -30.25
CA LYS A 561 -14.95 -10.55 -31.39
C LYS A 561 -14.38 -10.15 -32.73
N ALA A 562 -13.27 -9.41 -32.74
CA ALA A 562 -12.58 -9.05 -33.98
C ALA A 562 -11.89 -10.24 -34.67
N LYS A 563 -11.84 -11.41 -34.03
CA LYS A 563 -11.17 -12.62 -34.53
C LYS A 563 -12.08 -13.84 -34.40
N ALA A 564 -11.49 -15.03 -34.43
CA ALA A 564 -12.23 -16.29 -34.35
C ALA A 564 -12.96 -16.45 -33.01
N ASN A 565 -14.19 -16.97 -33.08
CA ASN A 565 -14.99 -17.38 -31.92
C ASN A 565 -14.65 -18.80 -31.42
N SER A 566 -13.55 -19.39 -31.87
CA SER A 566 -13.23 -20.80 -31.58
C SER A 566 -11.80 -20.95 -31.10
N VAL A 567 -11.59 -21.88 -30.18
CA VAL A 567 -10.30 -22.19 -29.56
C VAL A 567 -10.22 -23.69 -29.28
N LYS A 568 -9.03 -24.29 -29.34
CA LYS A 568 -8.83 -25.67 -28.91
C LYS A 568 -8.39 -25.71 -27.46
N VAL A 569 -9.06 -26.52 -26.66
CA VAL A 569 -8.67 -26.91 -25.29
C VAL A 569 -8.34 -28.39 -25.34
N ASP A 570 -7.10 -28.74 -25.00
CA ASP A 570 -6.57 -30.12 -25.04
C ASP A 570 -6.84 -30.82 -26.38
N GLY A 571 -6.65 -30.05 -27.46
CA GLY A 571 -6.88 -30.50 -28.85
C GLY A 571 -8.34 -30.52 -29.29
N THR A 572 -9.30 -30.38 -28.38
CA THR A 572 -10.74 -30.36 -28.65
C THR A 572 -11.20 -28.95 -29.01
N ASN A 573 -11.88 -28.80 -30.16
CA ASN A 573 -12.33 -27.48 -30.61
C ASN A 573 -13.59 -27.03 -29.87
N MET A 574 -13.49 -25.93 -29.14
CA MET A 574 -14.55 -25.26 -28.41
C MET A 574 -15.02 -24.02 -29.18
N THR A 575 -16.32 -23.75 -29.16
CA THR A 575 -16.92 -22.56 -29.79
C THR A 575 -17.48 -21.66 -28.69
N GLY A 576 -17.11 -20.38 -28.73
CA GLY A 576 -17.55 -19.38 -27.76
C GLY A 576 -18.92 -18.80 -28.11
N GLU A 577 -19.71 -18.54 -27.06
CA GLU A 577 -20.95 -17.79 -27.11
C GLU A 577 -20.65 -16.30 -27.22
N GLU A 578 -21.44 -15.57 -28.00
CA GLU A 578 -21.29 -14.12 -28.14
C GLU A 578 -21.87 -13.38 -26.95
N VAL A 579 -21.04 -12.56 -26.28
CA VAL A 579 -21.44 -11.71 -25.15
C VAL A 579 -20.94 -10.30 -25.42
N GLU A 580 -21.88 -9.39 -25.72
CA GLU A 580 -21.60 -7.96 -25.98
C GLU A 580 -20.43 -7.75 -26.97
N ASN A 581 -19.21 -7.45 -26.49
CA ASN A 581 -18.02 -7.21 -27.31
C ASN A 581 -16.98 -8.34 -27.32
N TYR A 582 -17.26 -9.51 -26.72
CA TYR A 582 -16.37 -10.68 -26.72
C TYR A 582 -17.10 -12.01 -27.02
N TYR A 583 -16.33 -13.09 -27.19
CA TYR A 583 -16.85 -14.46 -27.16
C TYR A 583 -16.41 -15.14 -25.86
N LEU A 584 -17.36 -15.76 -25.15
CA LEU A 584 -17.15 -16.53 -23.93
C LEU A 584 -17.12 -18.03 -24.25
N VAL A 585 -16.02 -18.70 -23.92
CA VAL A 585 -15.94 -20.16 -23.95
C VAL A 585 -15.98 -20.69 -22.53
N THR A 586 -16.83 -21.67 -22.26
CA THR A 586 -16.91 -22.33 -20.95
C THR A 586 -16.54 -23.80 -21.06
N VAL A 587 -15.68 -24.28 -20.16
CA VAL A 587 -15.30 -25.68 -20.03
C VAL A 587 -15.56 -26.10 -18.59
N ASN A 588 -16.58 -26.93 -18.39
CA ASN A 588 -16.91 -27.44 -17.05
C ASN A 588 -16.14 -28.73 -16.77
N ASN A 589 -15.67 -28.90 -15.54
CA ASN A 589 -14.95 -30.10 -15.08
C ASN A 589 -13.68 -30.44 -15.87
N LEU A 590 -12.85 -29.44 -16.19
CA LEU A 590 -11.48 -29.60 -16.67
C LEU A 590 -10.70 -30.43 -15.63
N GLN A 591 -10.32 -31.66 -15.98
CA GLN A 591 -9.69 -32.61 -15.04
C GLN A 591 -8.29 -32.16 -14.62
N ALA A 592 -7.85 -32.54 -13.42
CA ALA A 592 -6.47 -32.32 -12.99
C ALA A 592 -5.45 -32.87 -14.02
N GLY A 593 -4.46 -32.08 -14.39
CA GLY A 593 -3.40 -32.48 -15.32
C GLY A 593 -2.78 -31.31 -16.09
N GLU A 594 -1.96 -31.65 -17.09
CA GLU A 594 -1.42 -30.68 -18.04
C GLU A 594 -2.45 -30.32 -19.09
N HIS A 595 -2.60 -29.03 -19.37
CA HIS A 595 -3.55 -28.50 -20.33
C HIS A 595 -2.88 -27.62 -21.37
N THR A 596 -3.50 -27.57 -22.55
CA THR A 596 -3.07 -26.72 -23.66
C THR A 596 -4.25 -25.98 -24.28
N ILE A 597 -4.09 -24.67 -24.46
CA ILE A 597 -4.97 -23.83 -25.27
C ILE A 597 -4.24 -23.46 -26.56
N SER A 598 -4.89 -23.69 -27.70
CA SER A 598 -4.28 -23.43 -29.02
C SER A 598 -5.33 -22.99 -30.05
N LYS A 599 -4.87 -22.65 -31.25
CA LYS A 599 -5.72 -22.20 -32.37
C LYS A 599 -6.89 -23.17 -32.64
N GLY A 600 -8.09 -22.60 -32.68
CA GLY A 600 -9.33 -23.26 -33.11
C GLY A 600 -9.43 -23.48 -34.61
N ALA A 601 -10.63 -23.32 -35.17
CA ALA A 601 -10.86 -23.44 -36.61
C ALA A 601 -10.12 -22.36 -37.43
N SER A 602 -9.95 -21.17 -36.85
CA SER A 602 -9.25 -20.04 -37.45
C SER A 602 -8.45 -19.28 -36.39
N GLU A 603 -7.67 -18.28 -36.81
CA GLU A 603 -6.82 -17.50 -35.91
C GLU A 603 -7.66 -16.69 -34.91
N GLY A 604 -7.44 -16.93 -33.62
CA GLY A 604 -8.12 -16.24 -32.53
C GLY A 604 -7.23 -15.21 -31.83
N LEU A 605 -7.85 -14.38 -31.00
CA LEU A 605 -7.16 -13.51 -30.05
C LEU A 605 -7.71 -13.80 -28.65
N LEU A 606 -6.90 -14.46 -27.84
CA LEU A 606 -7.21 -14.80 -26.45
C LEU A 606 -6.90 -13.59 -25.56
N ILE A 607 -7.90 -13.13 -24.82
CA ILE A 607 -7.77 -12.00 -23.91
C ILE A 607 -7.55 -12.49 -22.48
N TYR A 608 -8.27 -13.54 -22.09
CA TYR A 608 -8.40 -13.93 -20.70
C TYR A 608 -8.65 -15.43 -20.52
N ILE A 609 -8.13 -15.98 -19.44
CA ILE A 609 -8.47 -17.30 -18.88
C ILE A 609 -8.90 -17.10 -17.42
N GLY A 610 -10.02 -17.67 -17.04
CA GLY A 610 -10.41 -17.86 -15.63
C GLY A 610 -10.54 -19.35 -15.33
N LEU A 611 -10.00 -19.79 -14.20
CA LEU A 611 -10.20 -21.12 -13.64
C LEU A 611 -10.84 -20.96 -12.26
N THR A 612 -11.86 -21.77 -11.99
CA THR A 612 -12.58 -21.82 -10.72
C THR A 612 -12.62 -23.27 -10.26
N LYS A 613 -12.25 -23.55 -9.02
CA LYS A 613 -12.27 -24.89 -8.45
C LYS A 613 -13.69 -25.45 -8.44
N VAL A 614 -13.81 -26.74 -8.78
CA VAL A 614 -15.06 -27.47 -8.57
C VAL A 614 -15.11 -27.92 -7.12
N GLU A 615 -16.06 -27.38 -6.35
CA GLU A 615 -16.30 -27.75 -4.94
C GLU A 615 -16.73 -29.21 -4.73
#